data_AF-A0A7Y3IRA1-F1
#
_entry.id   AF-A0A7Y3IRA1-F1
#
_cell.length_a   1.000
_cell.length_b   1.000
_cell.length_c   1.000
_cell.angle_alpha   90.00
_cell.angle_beta   90.00
_cell.angle_gamma   90.00
#
_symmetry.space_group_name_H-M   'P 1'
#
loop_
_entity.id
_entity.type
_entity.pdbx_description
1 polymer ?
#
loop_
_entity_poly.entity_id
_entity_poly.type
_entity_poly.pdbx_seq_one_letter_code
_entity_poly.pdbx_strand_id
1 'polypeptide(L)'
;MLSIFSLHGAYGNIFQVRSLRELEKDLVKVDDSTLIVFDVDEVLITTEDHAFHQYANEALGKFVQKLSGMSTSTQKQEELEKVMSLALISPKRVLIEEHAPAFIRDLQQKGAKAIALTSFPTGKFGLIPSVESWRVEHLQSFDIDFSEAFPEVRYDTFTDMASKGKKVPVYKNGVLFSKGYTKGEVLSTFFTKNNFYPKKVIFIDDLRENLESVKEELHKLGIEFVGVQYLGADPYFKEVNEQILHYQFTHLLQNKEWLSDAEVSQKLTKF
;
A
#
# COMPACT_ATOMS: atom_id res chain seq x y z
N MET A 1 -13.31 21.08 -16.02
CA MET A 1 -12.42 21.26 -17.19
C MET A 1 -11.54 20.03 -17.22
N LEU A 2 -11.82 19.06 -18.11
CA LEU A 2 -11.04 17.82 -18.21
C LEU A 2 -9.67 18.17 -18.78
N SER A 3 -8.61 18.15 -17.96
CA SER A 3 -7.24 18.18 -18.48
C SER A 3 -6.99 16.90 -19.24
N ILE A 4 -6.75 17.03 -20.55
CA ILE A 4 -6.29 15.92 -21.39
C ILE A 4 -4.78 15.83 -21.15
N PHE A 5 -4.37 14.97 -20.23
CA PHE A 5 -2.99 14.50 -20.24
C PHE A 5 -2.86 13.49 -21.38
N SER A 6 -1.75 13.56 -22.10
CA SER A 6 -1.40 12.57 -23.12
C SER A 6 -0.16 11.87 -22.62
N LEU A 7 -0.25 10.56 -22.37
CA LEU A 7 0.91 9.74 -22.00
C LEU A 7 1.95 9.54 -23.12
N HIS A 8 1.87 10.31 -24.22
CA HIS A 8 2.78 10.18 -25.34
C HIS A 8 4.00 11.09 -25.16
N GLY A 9 5.15 10.49 -24.84
CA GLY A 9 6.46 11.05 -25.14
C GLY A 9 7.20 11.78 -24.01
N ALA A 10 6.93 11.48 -22.74
CA ALA A 10 7.67 12.10 -21.66
C ALA A 10 8.32 11.08 -20.72
N TYR A 11 9.61 10.84 -20.96
CA TYR A 11 10.45 10.06 -20.07
C TYR A 11 10.49 10.76 -18.69
N GLY A 12 9.98 10.11 -17.65
CA GLY A 12 10.15 10.59 -16.27
C GLY A 12 9.14 11.63 -15.77
N ASN A 13 7.99 11.80 -16.45
CA ASN A 13 6.93 12.69 -15.97
C ASN A 13 6.15 12.06 -14.81
N ILE A 14 5.81 12.88 -13.82
CA ILE A 14 4.85 12.56 -12.77
C ILE A 14 3.73 13.60 -12.83
N PHE A 15 2.49 13.14 -12.98
CA PHE A 15 1.31 14.00 -12.99
C PHE A 15 0.31 13.54 -11.93
N GLN A 16 -0.64 14.42 -11.59
CA GLN A 16 -1.63 14.16 -10.56
C GLN A 16 -2.98 13.80 -11.17
N VAL A 17 -3.68 12.87 -10.54
CA VAL A 17 -5.09 12.52 -10.84
C VAL A 17 -5.87 12.41 -9.55
N ARG A 18 -7.18 12.62 -9.61
CA ARG A 18 -8.11 12.44 -8.48
C ARG A 18 -9.00 11.21 -8.65
N SER A 19 -8.99 10.59 -9.82
CA SER A 19 -9.71 9.35 -10.08
C SER A 19 -8.96 8.47 -11.08
N LEU A 20 -9.01 7.16 -10.90
CA LEU A 20 -8.50 6.18 -11.87
C LEU A 20 -9.19 6.32 -13.24
N ARG A 21 -10.41 6.87 -13.29
CA ARG A 21 -11.13 7.16 -14.53
C ARG A 21 -10.38 8.13 -15.44
N GLU A 22 -9.58 9.03 -14.87
CA GLU A 22 -8.79 9.97 -15.66
C GLU A 22 -7.72 9.25 -16.49
N LEU A 23 -7.33 8.04 -16.09
CA LEU A 23 -6.36 7.21 -16.79
C LEU A 23 -6.99 6.35 -17.90
N GLU A 24 -8.32 6.18 -17.94
CA GLU A 24 -8.99 5.27 -18.88
C GLU A 24 -8.61 5.55 -20.33
N LYS A 25 -8.54 6.83 -20.72
CA LYS A 25 -8.20 7.24 -22.10
C LYS A 25 -6.75 6.97 -22.47
N ASP A 26 -5.85 7.18 -21.52
CA ASP A 26 -4.44 7.02 -21.73
C ASP A 26 -4.01 5.54 -21.70
N LEU A 27 -4.68 4.75 -20.88
CA LEU A 27 -4.46 3.31 -20.77
C LEU A 27 -5.21 2.48 -21.84
N VAL A 28 -5.89 3.11 -22.80
CA VAL A 28 -6.44 2.38 -23.97
C VAL A 28 -5.33 1.69 -24.77
N LYS A 29 -4.10 2.20 -24.70
CA LYS A 29 -2.96 1.75 -25.52
C LYS A 29 -1.97 0.84 -24.78
N VAL A 30 -2.27 0.39 -23.56
CA VAL A 30 -1.37 -0.54 -22.88
C VAL A 30 -1.40 -1.92 -23.54
N ASP A 31 -0.23 -2.54 -23.61
CA ASP A 31 0.00 -3.87 -24.16
C ASP A 31 0.88 -4.71 -23.21
N ASP A 32 1.28 -5.90 -23.65
CA ASP A 32 2.13 -6.83 -22.90
C ASP A 32 3.54 -6.31 -22.59
N SER A 33 3.95 -5.20 -23.21
CA SER A 33 5.24 -4.54 -22.95
C SER A 33 5.17 -3.49 -21.85
N THR A 34 3.97 -3.22 -21.32
CA THR A 34 3.71 -2.29 -20.22
C THR A 34 3.41 -3.04 -18.92
N LEU A 35 4.09 -2.65 -17.84
CA LEU A 35 3.73 -3.04 -16.49
C LEU A 35 3.02 -1.87 -15.79
N ILE A 36 1.86 -2.15 -15.22
CA ILE A 36 1.14 -1.22 -14.36
C ILE A 36 1.36 -1.65 -12.91
N VAL A 37 1.77 -0.70 -12.07
CA VAL A 37 2.03 -0.94 -10.66
C VAL A 37 1.14 -0.01 -9.86
N PHE A 38 0.39 -0.57 -8.91
CA PHE A 38 -0.47 0.16 -8.01
C PHE A 38 0.10 0.12 -6.59
N ASP A 39 0.20 1.25 -5.90
CA ASP A 39 0.13 1.21 -4.45
C ASP A 39 -1.23 0.66 -4.02
N VAL A 40 -1.31 0.20 -2.77
CA VAL A 40 -2.52 -0.39 -2.23
C VAL A 40 -3.26 0.58 -1.32
N ASP A 41 -2.62 1.00 -0.23
CA ASP A 41 -3.23 1.90 0.75
C ASP A 41 -3.28 3.32 0.13
N GLU A 42 -4.40 4.02 0.29
CA GLU A 42 -4.66 5.36 -0.28
C GLU A 42 -4.65 5.45 -1.83
N VAL A 43 -4.60 4.30 -2.53
CA VAL A 43 -4.82 4.19 -3.99
C VAL A 43 -5.96 3.24 -4.35
N LEU A 44 -5.90 1.98 -3.89
CA LEU A 44 -6.95 0.99 -4.16
C LEU A 44 -7.96 0.95 -3.02
N ILE A 45 -7.45 0.96 -1.79
CA ILE A 45 -8.24 0.84 -0.57
C ILE A 45 -7.80 1.87 0.46
N THR A 46 -8.71 2.23 1.34
CA THR A 46 -8.45 3.10 2.48
C THR A 46 -9.22 2.61 3.72
N THR A 47 -9.20 3.37 4.80
CA THR A 47 -9.98 3.14 6.02
C THR A 47 -10.87 4.34 6.32
N GLU A 48 -11.99 4.13 6.99
CA GLU A 48 -12.82 5.23 7.49
C GLU A 48 -12.26 5.83 8.80
N ASP A 49 -11.39 5.09 9.49
CA ASP A 49 -10.77 5.49 10.75
C ASP A 49 -9.50 6.31 10.53
N HIS A 50 -9.48 7.56 11.03
CA HIS A 50 -8.42 8.50 10.66
C HIS A 50 -7.06 8.18 11.29
N ALA A 51 -7.02 7.30 12.30
CA ALA A 51 -5.81 6.87 13.00
C ALA A 51 -4.71 6.29 12.10
N PHE A 52 -5.05 5.90 10.87
CA PHE A 52 -4.12 5.25 9.94
C PHE A 52 -3.84 6.06 8.67
N HIS A 53 -4.39 7.27 8.55
CA HIS A 53 -4.02 8.16 7.45
C HIS A 53 -2.73 8.93 7.78
N GLN A 54 -2.12 9.49 6.74
CA GLN A 54 -0.85 10.21 6.84
C GLN A 54 -0.78 11.29 7.95
N TYR A 55 -1.88 11.99 8.23
CA TYR A 55 -1.94 13.02 9.27
C TYR A 55 -1.89 12.47 10.69
N ALA A 56 -2.12 11.17 10.89
CA ALA A 56 -2.01 10.52 12.19
C ALA A 56 -0.59 10.06 12.51
N ASN A 57 0.33 10.05 11.53
CA ASN A 57 1.66 9.45 11.69
C ASN A 57 2.44 10.01 12.88
N GLU A 58 2.38 11.32 13.13
CA GLU A 58 3.08 11.91 14.28
C GLU A 58 2.45 11.48 15.61
N ALA A 59 1.13 11.60 15.73
CA ALA A 59 0.39 11.25 16.95
C ALA A 59 0.49 9.75 17.26
N LEU A 60 0.34 8.91 16.22
CA LEU A 60 0.54 7.46 16.28
C LEU A 60 1.98 7.12 16.64
N GLY A 61 2.96 7.81 16.06
CA GLY A 61 4.38 7.63 16.35
C GLY A 61 4.71 7.88 17.83
N LYS A 62 4.22 8.99 18.39
CA LYS A 62 4.34 9.31 19.83
C LYS A 62 3.70 8.23 20.70
N PHE A 63 2.53 7.74 20.30
CA PHE A 63 1.82 6.70 21.02
C PHE A 63 2.58 5.36 21.00
N VAL A 64 3.02 4.90 19.83
CA VAL A 64 3.81 3.67 19.68
C VAL A 64 5.15 3.77 20.42
N GLN A 65 5.81 4.93 20.40
CA GLN A 65 7.04 5.15 21.15
C GLN A 65 6.81 5.02 22.66
N LYS A 66 5.73 5.63 23.17
CA LYS A 66 5.35 5.52 24.59
C LYS A 66 5.12 4.06 24.98
N LEU A 67 4.40 3.29 24.17
CA LEU A 67 4.16 1.87 24.43
C LEU A 67 5.43 1.02 24.38
N SER A 68 6.27 1.26 23.36
CA SER A 68 7.52 0.53 23.18
C SER A 68 8.50 0.78 24.34
N GLY A 69 8.55 2.01 24.85
CA GLY A 69 9.35 2.37 26.03
C GLY A 69 8.88 1.70 27.33
N MET A 70 7.62 1.26 27.41
CA MET A 70 7.07 0.53 28.56
C MET A 70 7.29 -0.99 28.49
N SER A 71 7.78 -1.50 27.36
CA SER A 71 7.90 -2.93 27.07
C SER A 71 9.35 -3.43 27.18
N THR A 72 9.80 -3.69 28.41
CA THR A 72 11.18 -4.10 28.72
C THR A 72 11.47 -5.60 28.63
N SER A 73 10.45 -6.43 28.39
CA SER A 73 10.55 -7.90 28.35
C SER A 73 10.01 -8.45 27.03
N THR A 74 10.56 -9.58 26.56
CA THR A 74 10.11 -10.28 25.34
C THR A 74 8.60 -10.56 25.35
N GLN A 75 8.04 -10.98 26.49
CA GLN A 75 6.59 -11.25 26.61
C GLN A 75 5.74 -9.99 26.34
N LYS A 76 6.12 -8.85 26.92
CA LYS A 76 5.43 -7.57 26.67
C LYS A 76 5.57 -7.11 25.21
N GLN A 77 6.69 -7.42 24.57
CA GLN A 77 6.90 -7.10 23.15
C GLN A 77 5.96 -7.93 22.28
N GLU A 78 5.80 -9.23 22.57
CA GLU A 78 4.85 -10.10 21.88
C GLU A 78 3.39 -9.65 22.08
N GLU A 79 3.02 -9.22 23.28
CA GLU A 79 1.69 -8.68 23.56
C GLU A 79 1.45 -7.37 22.81
N LEU A 80 2.44 -6.49 22.76
CA LEU A 80 2.37 -5.25 21.98
C LEU A 80 2.22 -5.58 20.49
N GLU A 81 2.99 -6.53 19.96
CA GLU A 81 2.87 -6.96 18.57
C GLU A 81 1.48 -7.52 18.25
N LYS A 82 0.88 -8.29 19.15
CA LYS A 82 -0.51 -8.77 19.01
C LYS A 82 -1.50 -7.60 18.95
N VAL A 83 -1.38 -6.63 19.85
CA VAL A 83 -2.22 -5.42 19.85
C VAL A 83 -2.04 -4.63 18.56
N MET A 84 -0.80 -4.41 18.12
CA MET A 84 -0.51 -3.69 16.87
C MET A 84 -1.04 -4.44 15.64
N SER A 85 -1.01 -5.78 15.66
CA SER A 85 -1.60 -6.58 14.59
C SER A 85 -3.13 -6.44 14.53
N LEU A 86 -3.81 -6.28 15.68
CA LEU A 86 -5.24 -5.98 15.71
C LEU A 86 -5.54 -4.58 15.16
N ALA A 87 -4.74 -3.57 15.51
CA ALA A 87 -4.86 -2.23 14.92
C ALA A 87 -4.70 -2.27 13.38
N LEU A 88 -3.96 -3.24 12.84
CA LEU A 88 -3.77 -3.39 11.40
C LEU A 88 -4.98 -4.01 10.69
N ILE A 89 -5.61 -5.03 11.29
CA ILE A 89 -6.61 -5.88 10.62
C ILE A 89 -8.05 -5.59 11.02
N SER A 90 -8.28 -4.98 12.19
CA SER A 90 -9.62 -4.73 12.71
C SER A 90 -10.33 -3.52 12.08
N PRO A 91 -9.64 -2.41 11.73
CA PRO A 91 -10.31 -1.28 11.09
C PRO A 91 -10.96 -1.71 9.78
N LYS A 92 -12.19 -1.25 9.55
CA LYS A 92 -12.92 -1.54 8.32
C LYS A 92 -12.23 -0.83 7.15
N ARG A 93 -11.86 -1.62 6.14
CA ARG A 93 -11.29 -1.13 4.89
C ARG A 93 -12.38 -0.97 3.85
N VAL A 94 -12.21 0.02 2.97
CA VAL A 94 -13.14 0.33 1.89
C VAL A 94 -12.37 0.60 0.61
N LEU A 95 -13.00 0.37 -0.53
CA LEU A 95 -12.48 0.84 -1.83
C LEU A 95 -12.49 2.37 -1.84
N ILE A 96 -11.44 2.98 -2.37
CA ILE A 96 -11.45 4.43 -2.61
C ILE A 96 -12.41 4.73 -3.76
N GLU A 97 -12.37 3.89 -4.78
CA GLU A 97 -13.28 3.96 -5.92
C GLU A 97 -13.88 2.58 -6.20
N GLU A 98 -15.22 2.48 -6.11
CA GLU A 98 -15.99 1.25 -6.37
C GLU A 98 -15.69 0.60 -7.74
N HIS A 99 -15.23 1.40 -8.71
CA HIS A 99 -14.91 0.91 -10.06
C HIS A 99 -13.47 0.36 -10.21
N ALA A 100 -12.60 0.52 -9.22
CA ALA A 100 -11.20 0.10 -9.30
C ALA A 100 -11.00 -1.39 -9.64
N PRO A 101 -11.77 -2.35 -9.07
CA PRO A 101 -11.64 -3.75 -9.43
C PRO A 101 -11.95 -4.02 -10.91
N ALA A 102 -13.00 -3.39 -11.44
CA ALA A 102 -13.35 -3.51 -12.85
C ALA A 102 -12.28 -2.90 -13.76
N PHE A 103 -11.78 -1.72 -13.40
CA PHE A 103 -10.70 -1.05 -14.10
C PHE A 103 -9.43 -1.91 -14.19
N ILE A 104 -9.00 -2.54 -13.09
CA ILE A 104 -7.83 -3.44 -13.08
C ILE A 104 -8.06 -4.66 -13.99
N ARG A 105 -9.24 -5.29 -13.91
CA ARG A 105 -9.58 -6.44 -14.77
C ARG A 105 -9.56 -6.06 -16.25
N ASP A 106 -10.09 -4.90 -16.61
CA ASP A 106 -10.09 -4.42 -17.99
C ASP A 106 -8.66 -4.20 -18.52
N LEU A 107 -7.73 -3.76 -17.68
CA LEU A 107 -6.31 -3.63 -18.04
C LEU A 107 -5.66 -5.01 -18.25
N GLN A 108 -5.92 -5.95 -17.35
CA GLN A 108 -5.41 -7.32 -17.45
C GLN A 108 -5.96 -8.04 -18.69
N GLN A 109 -7.25 -7.88 -19.01
CA GLN A 109 -7.88 -8.46 -20.20
C GLN A 109 -7.33 -7.89 -21.51
N LYS A 110 -6.78 -6.67 -21.50
CA LYS A 110 -6.06 -6.08 -22.64
C LYS A 110 -4.63 -6.60 -22.80
N GLY A 111 -4.17 -7.48 -21.89
CA GLY A 111 -2.85 -8.10 -21.93
C GLY A 111 -1.78 -7.35 -21.16
N ALA A 112 -2.10 -6.23 -20.51
CA ALA A 112 -1.14 -5.54 -19.65
C ALA A 112 -0.90 -6.34 -18.37
N LYS A 113 0.37 -6.42 -17.94
CA LYS A 113 0.69 -6.94 -16.61
C LYS A 113 0.36 -5.88 -15.58
N ALA A 114 -0.33 -6.28 -14.50
CA ALA A 114 -0.65 -5.39 -13.38
C ALA A 114 -0.25 -6.05 -12.06
N ILE A 115 0.47 -5.31 -11.20
CA ILE A 115 0.86 -5.78 -9.85
C ILE A 115 0.58 -4.69 -8.81
N ALA A 116 0.54 -5.10 -7.54
CA ALA A 116 0.54 -4.20 -6.40
C ALA A 116 1.94 -4.06 -5.78
N LEU A 117 2.22 -2.91 -5.18
CA LEU A 117 3.46 -2.63 -4.45
C LEU A 117 3.16 -1.83 -3.19
N THR A 118 3.20 -2.50 -2.04
CA THR A 118 2.80 -1.95 -0.74
C THR A 118 3.99 -1.80 0.20
N SER A 119 3.94 -0.76 1.05
CA SER A 119 4.86 -0.56 2.16
C SER A 119 4.52 -1.41 3.40
N PHE A 120 3.73 -2.48 3.27
CA PHE A 120 3.41 -3.42 4.36
C PHE A 120 4.60 -4.33 4.72
N PRO A 121 4.73 -4.72 6.00
CA PRO A 121 5.78 -5.65 6.43
C PRO A 121 5.55 -7.06 5.89
N THR A 122 6.55 -7.92 6.05
CA THR A 122 6.53 -9.34 5.65
C THR A 122 6.53 -10.27 6.87
N GLY A 123 6.27 -11.56 6.64
CA GLY A 123 6.28 -12.64 7.63
C GLY A 123 5.17 -12.54 8.68
N LYS A 124 5.40 -13.20 9.82
CA LYS A 124 4.50 -13.16 10.98
C LYS A 124 4.48 -11.76 11.60
N PHE A 125 3.30 -11.28 11.98
CA PHE A 125 3.13 -10.06 12.76
C PHE A 125 1.97 -10.21 13.75
N GLY A 126 2.28 -10.40 15.03
CA GLY A 126 1.31 -10.56 16.10
C GLY A 126 0.41 -11.77 15.87
N LEU A 127 -0.88 -11.51 15.65
CA LEU A 127 -1.90 -12.51 15.35
C LEU A 127 -1.93 -12.93 13.87
N ILE A 128 -1.22 -12.21 12.98
CA ILE A 128 -1.19 -12.49 11.54
C ILE A 128 -0.06 -13.49 11.26
N PRO A 129 -0.36 -14.72 10.79
CA PRO A 129 0.68 -15.73 10.54
C PRO A 129 1.58 -15.36 9.36
N SER A 130 1.02 -14.73 8.33
CA SER A 130 1.72 -14.19 7.17
C SER A 130 1.00 -12.94 6.69
N VAL A 131 1.65 -11.79 6.82
CA VAL A 131 1.12 -10.50 6.36
C VAL A 131 0.89 -10.52 4.85
N GLU A 132 1.72 -11.25 4.11
CA GLU A 132 1.62 -11.37 2.66
C GLU A 132 0.37 -12.11 2.24
N SER A 133 0.08 -13.25 2.90
CA SER A 133 -1.13 -14.03 2.64
C SER A 133 -2.36 -13.21 2.98
N TRP A 134 -2.36 -12.59 4.16
CA TRP A 134 -3.45 -11.71 4.60
C TRP A 134 -3.70 -10.57 3.61
N ARG A 135 -2.66 -9.88 3.12
CA ARG A 135 -2.83 -8.76 2.19
C ARG A 135 -3.34 -9.21 0.82
N VAL A 136 -2.89 -10.36 0.31
CA VAL A 136 -3.43 -10.93 -0.93
C VAL A 136 -4.91 -11.28 -0.77
N GLU A 137 -5.27 -12.01 0.29
CA GLU A 137 -6.66 -12.39 0.59
C GLU A 137 -7.55 -11.16 0.82
N HIS A 138 -7.00 -10.13 1.47
CA HIS A 138 -7.69 -8.87 1.70
C HIS A 138 -8.01 -8.13 0.40
N LEU A 139 -7.07 -8.05 -0.55
CA LEU A 139 -7.35 -7.49 -1.87
C LEU A 139 -8.40 -8.32 -2.64
N GLN A 140 -8.32 -9.65 -2.55
CA GLN A 140 -9.31 -10.55 -3.16
C GLN A 140 -10.71 -10.34 -2.59
N SER A 141 -10.84 -9.96 -1.31
CA SER A 141 -12.14 -9.61 -0.71
C SER A 141 -12.80 -8.36 -1.32
N PHE A 142 -12.04 -7.56 -2.09
CA PHE A 142 -12.52 -6.44 -2.89
C PHE A 142 -12.55 -6.74 -4.39
N ASP A 143 -12.54 -8.02 -4.80
CA ASP A 143 -12.48 -8.46 -6.21
C ASP A 143 -11.24 -7.96 -6.97
N ILE A 144 -10.15 -7.69 -6.25
CA ILE A 144 -8.84 -7.30 -6.82
C ILE A 144 -7.89 -8.49 -6.73
N ASP A 145 -7.44 -8.99 -7.89
CA ASP A 145 -6.49 -10.10 -7.99
C ASP A 145 -5.38 -9.76 -8.98
N PHE A 146 -4.12 -9.86 -8.54
CA PHE A 146 -2.92 -9.61 -9.35
C PHE A 146 -2.11 -10.89 -9.66
N SER A 147 -2.61 -12.05 -9.22
CA SER A 147 -1.85 -13.31 -9.20
C SER A 147 -1.49 -13.85 -10.58
N GLU A 148 -2.18 -13.41 -11.63
CA GLU A 148 -1.96 -13.83 -13.02
C GLU A 148 -0.98 -12.92 -13.79
N ALA A 149 -0.41 -11.89 -13.15
CA ALA A 149 0.60 -11.04 -13.81
C ALA A 149 1.92 -11.79 -14.07
N PHE A 150 2.29 -12.69 -13.17
CA PHE A 150 3.49 -13.54 -13.24
C PHE A 150 3.15 -14.93 -12.70
N PRO A 151 2.34 -15.73 -13.41
CA PRO A 151 1.86 -17.03 -12.91
C PRO A 151 2.98 -18.03 -12.60
N GLU A 152 4.15 -17.85 -13.23
CA GLU A 152 5.39 -18.60 -13.00
C GLU A 152 6.11 -18.23 -11.70
N VAL A 153 5.84 -17.05 -11.14
CA VAL A 153 6.39 -16.58 -9.86
C VAL A 153 5.24 -16.42 -8.88
N ARG A 154 4.93 -17.43 -8.07
CA ARG A 154 3.86 -17.30 -7.05
C ARG A 154 4.36 -16.69 -5.74
N TYR A 155 5.63 -16.93 -5.42
CA TYR A 155 6.26 -16.42 -4.21
C TYR A 155 7.78 -16.27 -4.43
N ASP A 156 8.34 -15.14 -4.03
CA ASP A 156 9.78 -14.92 -4.04
C ASP A 156 10.20 -14.03 -2.86
N THR A 157 11.40 -14.26 -2.33
CA THR A 157 11.98 -13.51 -1.21
C THR A 157 13.30 -12.89 -1.64
N PHE A 158 13.49 -11.60 -1.36
CA PHE A 158 14.67 -10.86 -1.83
C PHE A 158 15.74 -10.84 -0.74
N THR A 159 16.27 -12.02 -0.40
CA THR A 159 17.28 -12.20 0.64
C THR A 159 18.56 -11.41 0.41
N ASP A 160 18.89 -11.12 -0.85
CA ASP A 160 20.09 -10.34 -1.21
C ASP A 160 19.97 -8.88 -0.77
N MET A 161 18.74 -8.39 -0.54
CA MET A 161 18.48 -7.08 0.03
C MET A 161 18.56 -7.06 1.56
N ALA A 162 18.79 -8.21 2.22
CA ALA A 162 18.73 -8.30 3.68
C ALA A 162 19.65 -7.27 4.35
N SER A 163 19.05 -6.46 5.22
CA SER A 163 19.78 -5.47 6.02
C SER A 163 19.48 -5.70 7.50
N LYS A 164 20.49 -5.46 8.37
CA LYS A 164 20.39 -5.76 9.79
C LYS A 164 19.18 -5.06 10.40
N GLY A 165 18.28 -5.84 11.02
CA GLY A 165 17.10 -5.32 11.71
C GLY A 165 15.89 -5.02 10.82
N LYS A 166 15.95 -5.31 9.51
CA LYS A 166 14.80 -5.19 8.60
C LYS A 166 14.36 -6.57 8.11
N LYS A 167 13.04 -6.76 7.99
CA LYS A 167 12.49 -7.94 7.32
C LYS A 167 12.73 -7.80 5.82
N VAL A 168 13.03 -8.91 5.15
CA VAL A 168 13.31 -8.92 3.72
C VAL A 168 12.06 -8.64 2.89
N PRO A 169 12.18 -7.93 1.75
CA PRO A 169 11.09 -7.78 0.80
C PRO A 169 10.65 -9.13 0.21
N VAL A 170 9.37 -9.21 -0.12
CA VAL A 170 8.73 -10.42 -0.66
C VAL A 170 7.85 -10.04 -1.84
N TYR A 171 7.81 -10.91 -2.84
CA TYR A 171 6.76 -10.97 -3.84
C TYR A 171 5.82 -12.13 -3.50
N LYS A 172 4.50 -11.91 -3.52
CA LYS A 172 3.51 -12.98 -3.41
C LYS A 172 2.28 -12.68 -4.26
N ASN A 173 1.95 -13.59 -5.18
CA ASN A 173 0.73 -13.56 -5.99
C ASN A 173 0.37 -12.16 -6.55
N GLY A 174 1.34 -11.50 -7.20
CA GLY A 174 1.11 -10.18 -7.78
C GLY A 174 1.30 -9.01 -6.83
N VAL A 175 1.71 -9.22 -5.57
CA VAL A 175 1.92 -8.17 -4.57
C VAL A 175 3.37 -8.15 -4.12
N LEU A 176 4.03 -7.00 -4.27
CA LEU A 176 5.35 -6.70 -3.72
C LEU A 176 5.24 -6.01 -2.35
N PHE A 177 6.05 -6.45 -1.40
CA PHE A 177 6.10 -5.91 -0.03
C PHE A 177 7.45 -5.25 0.21
N SER A 178 7.46 -3.93 0.43
CA SER A 178 8.69 -3.12 0.46
C SER A 178 9.06 -2.54 1.82
N LYS A 179 8.35 -2.85 2.92
CA LYS A 179 8.58 -2.18 4.22
C LYS A 179 10.06 -2.19 4.61
N GLY A 180 10.60 -0.98 4.85
CA GLY A 180 11.99 -0.77 5.27
C GLY A 180 12.95 -0.58 4.10
N TYR A 181 12.47 -0.67 2.88
CA TYR A 181 13.19 -0.44 1.62
C TYR A 181 12.42 0.56 0.79
N THR A 182 13.08 1.19 -0.18
CA THR A 182 12.35 2.05 -1.11
C THR A 182 11.59 1.19 -2.13
N LYS A 183 10.44 1.68 -2.59
CA LYS A 183 9.62 0.97 -3.59
C LYS A 183 10.38 0.76 -4.90
N GLY A 184 11.19 1.74 -5.31
CA GLY A 184 12.06 1.61 -6.48
C GLY A 184 13.03 0.43 -6.38
N GLU A 185 13.79 0.33 -5.29
CA GLU A 185 14.81 -0.72 -5.11
C GLU A 185 14.18 -2.12 -5.14
N VAL A 186 13.02 -2.27 -4.51
CA VAL A 186 12.29 -3.56 -4.47
C VAL A 186 11.78 -3.94 -5.85
N LEU A 187 11.25 -2.98 -6.61
CA LEU A 187 10.76 -3.21 -7.97
C LEU A 187 11.89 -3.54 -8.95
N SER A 188 13.01 -2.81 -8.91
CA SER A 188 14.18 -3.07 -9.77
C SER A 188 14.85 -4.41 -9.43
N THR A 189 14.87 -4.79 -8.16
CA THR A 189 15.33 -6.12 -7.72
C THR A 189 14.42 -7.22 -8.26
N PHE A 190 13.09 -7.05 -8.20
CA PHE A 190 12.14 -8.00 -8.76
C PHE A 190 12.37 -8.22 -10.26
N PHE A 191 12.57 -7.15 -11.03
CA PHE A 191 12.88 -7.21 -12.46
C PHE A 191 14.15 -7.98 -12.76
N THR A 192 15.23 -7.65 -12.05
CA THR A 192 16.54 -8.28 -12.26
C THR A 192 16.50 -9.77 -11.92
N LYS A 193 15.87 -10.11 -10.79
CA LYS A 193 15.81 -11.50 -10.31
C LYS A 193 14.95 -12.40 -11.20
N ASN A 194 13.88 -11.85 -11.78
CA ASN A 194 12.95 -12.59 -12.64
C ASN A 194 13.24 -12.40 -14.13
N ASN A 195 14.37 -11.78 -14.49
CA ASN A 195 14.77 -11.48 -15.87
C ASN A 195 13.63 -10.84 -16.70
N PHE A 196 12.90 -9.92 -16.07
CA PHE A 196 11.75 -9.25 -16.66
C PHE A 196 11.99 -7.75 -16.75
N TYR A 197 12.00 -7.21 -17.98
CA TYR A 197 12.28 -5.81 -18.26
C TYR A 197 11.20 -5.24 -19.18
N PRO A 198 10.12 -4.65 -18.62
CA PRO A 198 9.09 -4.04 -19.44
C PRO A 198 9.65 -2.83 -20.18
N LYS A 199 9.08 -2.46 -21.33
CA LYS A 199 9.46 -1.22 -22.03
C LYS A 199 9.03 0.01 -21.23
N LYS A 200 7.90 -0.11 -20.53
CA LYS A 200 7.28 0.98 -19.79
C LYS A 200 6.72 0.49 -18.47
N VAL A 201 6.88 1.31 -17.44
CA VAL A 201 6.18 1.17 -16.17
C VAL A 201 5.30 2.39 -15.95
N ILE A 202 4.03 2.13 -15.63
CA ILE A 202 3.09 3.14 -15.13
C ILE A 202 2.91 2.85 -13.65
N PHE A 203 3.40 3.74 -12.78
CA PHE A 203 3.30 3.57 -11.34
C PHE A 203 2.32 4.57 -10.74
N ILE A 204 1.34 4.07 -10.01
CA ILE A 204 0.27 4.84 -9.38
C ILE A 204 0.45 4.75 -7.87
N ASP A 205 0.72 5.87 -7.22
CA ASP A 205 1.03 5.96 -5.78
C ASP A 205 0.53 7.32 -5.27
N ASP A 206 0.07 7.40 -4.02
CA ASP A 206 -0.36 8.67 -3.43
C ASP A 206 0.85 9.53 -3.00
N LEU A 207 1.98 8.90 -2.66
CA LEU A 207 3.17 9.55 -2.16
C LEU A 207 4.17 9.89 -3.27
N ARG A 208 4.54 11.17 -3.34
CA ARG A 208 5.46 11.69 -4.37
C ARG A 208 6.84 11.03 -4.26
N GLU A 209 7.33 10.81 -3.04
CA GLU A 209 8.63 10.19 -2.79
C GLU A 209 8.73 8.76 -3.32
N ASN A 210 7.64 7.99 -3.30
CA ASN A 210 7.59 6.65 -3.87
C ASN A 210 7.72 6.70 -5.39
N LEU A 211 7.02 7.65 -6.03
CA LEU A 211 7.09 7.87 -7.48
C LEU A 211 8.50 8.25 -7.92
N GLU A 212 9.15 9.18 -7.22
CA GLU A 212 10.53 9.58 -7.54
C GLU A 212 11.52 8.42 -7.31
N SER A 213 11.36 7.65 -6.22
CA SER A 213 12.19 6.46 -5.98
C SER A 213 12.10 5.43 -7.11
N VAL A 214 10.88 5.13 -7.59
CA VAL A 214 10.70 4.20 -8.72
C VAL A 214 11.29 4.80 -9.99
N LYS A 215 11.03 6.08 -10.28
CA LYS A 215 11.60 6.76 -11.44
C LYS A 215 13.12 6.66 -11.52
N GLU A 216 13.81 6.92 -10.41
CA GLU A 216 15.27 6.87 -10.33
C GLU A 216 15.81 5.46 -10.64
N GLU A 217 15.18 4.43 -10.08
CA GLU A 217 15.59 3.03 -10.29
C GLU A 217 15.32 2.55 -11.71
N LEU A 218 14.17 2.91 -12.29
CA LEU A 218 13.83 2.54 -13.66
C LEU A 218 14.67 3.28 -14.70
N HIS A 219 15.06 4.53 -14.43
CA HIS A 219 16.00 5.26 -15.27
C HIS A 219 17.34 4.52 -15.40
N LYS A 220 17.86 3.93 -14.31
CA LYS A 220 19.10 3.14 -14.33
C LYS A 220 18.99 1.89 -15.20
N LEU A 221 17.78 1.32 -15.31
CA LEU A 221 17.49 0.15 -16.13
C LEU A 221 17.11 0.49 -17.58
N GLY A 222 17.03 1.77 -17.95
CA GLY A 222 16.58 2.21 -19.28
C GLY A 222 15.10 1.92 -19.56
N ILE A 223 14.28 1.81 -18.51
CA ILE A 223 12.84 1.55 -18.61
C ILE A 223 12.10 2.89 -18.62
N GLU A 224 11.16 3.06 -19.56
CA GLU A 224 10.33 4.26 -19.60
C GLU A 224 9.43 4.32 -18.37
N PHE A 225 9.39 5.47 -17.70
CA PHE A 225 8.59 5.68 -16.49
C PHE A 225 7.51 6.74 -16.70
N VAL A 226 6.30 6.39 -16.25
CA VAL A 226 5.17 7.28 -16.08
C VAL A 226 4.72 7.20 -14.62
N GLY A 227 4.82 8.30 -13.89
CA GLY A 227 4.31 8.39 -12.52
C GLY A 227 2.94 9.04 -12.47
N VAL A 228 2.05 8.45 -11.69
CA VAL A 228 0.70 8.96 -11.43
C VAL A 228 0.58 9.17 -9.94
N GLN A 229 0.63 10.43 -9.51
CA GLN A 229 0.33 10.78 -8.15
C GLN A 229 -1.19 10.78 -7.95
N TYR A 230 -1.67 9.79 -7.21
CA TYR A 230 -3.09 9.60 -6.98
C TYR A 230 -3.56 10.39 -5.75
N LEU A 231 -4.56 11.24 -5.94
CA LEU A 231 -5.12 12.14 -4.92
C LEU A 231 -6.59 11.82 -4.62
N GLY A 232 -7.08 10.63 -4.99
CA GLY A 232 -8.46 10.22 -4.75
C GLY A 232 -8.75 9.94 -3.28
N ALA A 233 -7.72 9.68 -2.47
CA ALA A 233 -7.82 9.52 -1.02
C ALA A 233 -8.01 10.85 -0.25
N ASP A 234 -7.73 12.01 -0.86
CA ASP A 234 -7.82 13.33 -0.20
C ASP A 234 -9.10 13.52 0.64
N PRO A 235 -10.32 13.13 0.19
CA PRO A 235 -11.54 13.32 0.96
C PRO A 235 -11.62 12.50 2.26
N TYR A 236 -10.84 11.42 2.39
CA TYR A 236 -10.75 10.61 3.62
C TYR A 236 -9.86 11.26 4.66
N PHE A 237 -8.94 12.14 4.23
CA PHE A 237 -8.02 12.77 5.15
C PHE A 237 -8.70 13.87 5.94
N LYS A 238 -8.77 13.67 7.26
CA LYS A 238 -9.27 14.65 8.22
C LYS A 238 -8.22 14.92 9.28
N GLU A 239 -8.36 16.07 9.93
CA GLU A 239 -7.56 16.37 11.12
C GLU A 239 -7.81 15.30 12.17
N VAL A 240 -6.72 14.78 12.73
CA VAL A 240 -6.77 13.69 13.69
C VAL A 240 -7.22 14.24 15.04
N ASN A 241 -8.32 13.71 15.57
CA ASN A 241 -8.73 13.99 16.93
C ASN A 241 -7.88 13.15 17.89
N GLU A 242 -6.90 13.78 18.55
CA GLU A 242 -6.00 13.10 19.48
C GLU A 242 -6.72 12.39 20.63
N GLN A 243 -7.89 12.89 21.07
CA GLN A 243 -8.69 12.23 22.11
C GLN A 243 -9.30 10.93 21.61
N ILE A 244 -9.80 10.92 20.37
CA ILE A 244 -10.30 9.70 19.72
C ILE A 244 -9.17 8.69 19.57
N LEU A 245 -8.03 9.11 19.00
CA LEU A 245 -6.86 8.27 18.81
C LEU A 245 -6.39 7.65 20.14
N HIS A 246 -6.27 8.48 21.18
CA HIS A 246 -5.86 8.03 22.51
C HIS A 246 -6.84 7.02 23.09
N TYR A 247 -8.15 7.25 22.93
CA TYR A 247 -9.17 6.33 23.41
C TYR A 247 -9.12 5.00 22.65
N GLN A 248 -9.05 5.02 21.31
CA GLN A 248 -9.01 3.83 20.47
C GLN A 248 -7.87 2.91 20.88
N PHE A 249 -6.65 3.45 20.95
CA PHE A 249 -5.50 2.62 21.30
C PHE A 249 -5.48 2.19 22.77
N THR A 250 -5.97 3.03 23.70
CA THR A 250 -6.12 2.62 25.10
C THR A 250 -7.13 1.47 25.23
N HIS A 251 -8.26 1.60 24.54
CA HIS A 251 -9.30 0.57 24.49
C HIS A 251 -8.77 -0.72 23.86
N LEU A 252 -8.03 -0.62 22.75
CA LEU A 252 -7.40 -1.75 22.09
C LEU A 252 -6.41 -2.49 23.00
N LEU A 253 -5.60 -1.76 23.77
CA LEU A 253 -4.67 -2.36 24.72
C LEU A 253 -5.39 -3.16 25.81
N GLN A 254 -6.47 -2.61 26.35
CA GLN A 254 -7.22 -3.16 27.49
C GLN A 254 -8.16 -4.29 27.08
N ASN A 255 -8.88 -4.13 25.97
CA ASN A 255 -10.00 -4.98 25.58
C ASN A 255 -9.69 -5.85 24.36
N LYS A 256 -8.56 -5.61 23.67
CA LYS A 256 -8.17 -6.32 22.43
C LYS A 256 -9.20 -6.16 21.31
N GLU A 257 -9.89 -5.02 21.31
CA GLU A 257 -10.94 -4.66 20.36
C GLU A 257 -10.61 -3.28 19.79
N TRP A 258 -10.74 -3.12 18.46
CA TRP A 258 -10.61 -1.82 17.82
C TRP A 258 -12.00 -1.19 17.75
N LEU A 259 -12.09 0.09 18.10
CA LEU A 259 -13.31 0.88 17.94
C LEU A 259 -13.08 1.90 16.83
N SER A 260 -14.05 2.01 15.94
CA SER A 260 -14.05 3.04 14.90
C SER A 260 -14.13 4.45 15.49
N ASP A 261 -13.75 5.43 14.68
CA ASP A 261 -13.87 6.85 15.04
C ASP A 261 -15.32 7.22 15.44
N ALA A 262 -16.31 6.63 14.75
CA ALA A 262 -17.72 6.84 15.02
C ALA A 262 -18.15 6.25 16.38
N GLU A 263 -17.70 5.03 16.71
CA GLU A 263 -18.02 4.38 17.98
C GLU A 263 -17.42 5.13 19.17
N VAL A 264 -16.18 5.61 19.02
CA VAL A 264 -15.52 6.41 20.06
C VAL A 264 -16.20 7.76 20.22
N SER A 265 -16.54 8.44 19.12
CA SER A 265 -17.27 9.71 19.17
C SER A 265 -18.59 9.59 19.93
N GLN A 266 -19.35 8.51 19.70
CA GLN A 266 -20.59 8.25 20.44
C GLN A 266 -20.35 8.00 21.93
N LYS A 267 -19.24 7.34 22.29
CA LYS A 267 -18.88 7.11 23.70
C LYS A 267 -18.44 8.41 24.39
N LEU A 268 -17.69 9.28 23.70
CA LEU A 268 -17.20 10.55 24.26
C LEU A 268 -18.29 11.60 24.43
N THR A 269 -19.35 11.58 23.60
CA THR A 269 -20.47 12.54 23.68
C THR A 269 -21.47 12.19 24.80
N LYS A 270 -21.37 11.00 25.40
CA LYS A 270 -22.26 10.51 26.47
C LYS A 270 -21.77 10.85 27.89
N PHE A 271 -20.70 11.63 28.00
CA PHE A 271 -20.12 12.14 29.25
C PHE A 271 -20.05 13.66 29.20
#